data_AF-A0A0R1GXK0-F1
#
_entry.id   AF-A0A0R1GXK0-F1
#
_cell.length_a   1.000
_cell.length_b   1.000
_cell.length_c   1.000
_cell.angle_alpha   90.00
_cell.angle_beta   90.00
_cell.angle_gamma   90.00
#
_symmetry.space_group_name_H-M   'P 1'
#
loop_
_entity.id
_entity.type
_entity.pdbx_description
1 polymer ?
#
loop_
_entity_poly.entity_id
_entity_poly.type
_entity_poly.pdbx_seq_one_letter_code
_entity_poly.pdbx_strand_id
1 'polypeptide(L)'
;MAFFYGKLKLKFTKYLHKYVKLNKLKRSWNFLEKRSSQNQKQAQIDSAIGEKSVHVFNDFRDFLATGNIVNFAVGFLVGNALSKVIQAFITDLFDPIISKITGKSVLLVNQKLVLGQGQIVISWGHFISQLINFLITAIAVYIVIRAMQKTIMKQDAAGALTGDEIQAQILRELQLNNRMMRRNLELNRREEELRTLKADIKKREDILAVKERFDAAKR
;
A
#
# COMPACT_ATOMS: atom_id res chain seq x y z
N MET A 1 -48.90 -53.15 -43.30
CA MET A 1 -47.72 -52.30 -43.01
C MET A 1 -47.86 -51.36 -41.78
N ALA A 2 -49.03 -51.18 -41.17
CA ALA A 2 -49.21 -50.23 -40.04
C ALA A 2 -48.76 -50.73 -38.65
N PHE A 3 -48.78 -52.05 -38.41
CA PHE A 3 -48.47 -52.63 -37.09
C PHE A 3 -46.97 -52.67 -36.74
N PHE A 4 -46.08 -52.60 -37.74
CA PHE A 4 -44.64 -52.66 -37.53
C PHE A 4 -44.06 -51.29 -37.10
N TYR A 5 -44.64 -50.19 -37.61
CA TYR A 5 -44.21 -48.83 -37.28
C TYR A 5 -44.59 -48.39 -35.85
N GLY A 6 -45.68 -48.91 -35.27
CA GLY A 6 -46.12 -48.56 -33.91
C GLY A 6 -45.19 -49.06 -32.79
N LYS A 7 -44.71 -50.31 -32.89
CA LYS A 7 -43.79 -50.89 -31.89
C LYS A 7 -42.37 -50.31 -31.97
N LEU A 8 -41.93 -49.87 -33.15
CA LEU A 8 -40.61 -49.26 -33.32
C LEU A 8 -40.56 -47.84 -32.74
N LYS A 9 -41.63 -47.05 -32.93
CA LYS A 9 -41.76 -45.68 -32.39
C LYS A 9 -41.79 -45.66 -30.85
N LEU A 10 -42.44 -46.65 -30.23
CA LEU A 10 -42.52 -46.80 -28.76
C LEU A 10 -41.19 -47.19 -28.10
N LYS A 11 -40.35 -47.97 -28.78
CA LYS A 11 -38.99 -48.26 -28.29
C LYS A 11 -38.10 -47.02 -28.45
N PHE A 12 -38.20 -46.30 -29.58
CA PHE A 12 -37.42 -45.09 -29.82
C PHE A 12 -37.73 -43.96 -28.81
N THR A 13 -38.99 -43.74 -28.44
CA THR A 13 -39.34 -42.71 -27.45
C THR A 13 -38.82 -43.04 -26.05
N LYS A 14 -38.84 -44.31 -25.62
CA LYS A 14 -38.23 -44.74 -24.35
C LYS A 14 -36.71 -44.58 -24.35
N TYR A 15 -36.05 -44.88 -25.48
CA TYR A 15 -34.61 -44.65 -25.62
C TYR A 15 -34.27 -43.16 -25.61
N LEU A 16 -34.99 -42.33 -26.36
CA LEU A 16 -34.79 -40.87 -26.39
C LEU A 16 -35.01 -40.22 -25.02
N HIS A 17 -36.02 -40.65 -24.26
CA HIS A 17 -36.27 -40.13 -22.91
C HIS A 17 -35.12 -40.47 -21.93
N LYS A 18 -34.48 -41.64 -22.08
CA LYS A 18 -33.31 -42.04 -21.30
C LYS A 18 -32.06 -41.22 -21.66
N TYR A 19 -31.84 -40.96 -22.96
CA TYR A 19 -30.70 -40.15 -23.43
C TYR A 19 -30.80 -38.67 -23.02
N VAL A 20 -31.99 -38.07 -23.06
CA VAL A 20 -32.20 -36.68 -22.60
C VAL A 20 -31.96 -36.54 -21.09
N LYS A 21 -32.40 -37.52 -20.28
CA LYS A 21 -32.21 -37.53 -18.83
C LYS A 21 -30.73 -37.68 -18.44
N LEU A 22 -29.96 -38.47 -19.18
CA LEU A 22 -28.53 -38.68 -18.95
C LEU A 22 -27.70 -37.42 -19.25
N ASN A 23 -28.05 -36.64 -20.28
CA ASN A 23 -27.34 -35.39 -20.58
C ASN A 23 -27.62 -34.30 -19.52
N LYS A 24 -28.85 -34.28 -18.97
CA LYS A 24 -29.22 -33.38 -17.87
C LYS A 24 -28.48 -33.74 -16.58
N LEU A 25 -28.35 -35.04 -16.29
CA LEU A 25 -27.56 -35.54 -15.16
C LEU A 25 -26.08 -35.24 -15.33
N LYS A 26 -25.49 -35.44 -16.51
CA LYS A 26 -24.07 -35.13 -16.77
C LYS A 26 -23.77 -33.63 -16.59
N ARG A 27 -24.68 -32.75 -17.04
CA ARG A 27 -24.57 -31.30 -16.77
C ARG A 27 -24.66 -30.98 -15.28
N SER A 28 -25.54 -31.66 -14.54
CA SER A 28 -25.60 -31.51 -13.07
C SER A 28 -24.35 -32.04 -12.38
N TRP A 29 -23.79 -33.18 -12.78
CA TRP A 29 -22.54 -33.71 -12.23
C TRP A 29 -21.36 -32.75 -12.44
N ASN A 30 -21.20 -32.21 -13.65
CA ASN A 30 -20.17 -31.20 -13.93
C ASN A 30 -20.39 -29.89 -13.13
N PHE A 31 -21.64 -29.53 -12.85
CA PHE A 31 -21.98 -28.36 -12.05
C PHE A 31 -21.71 -28.57 -10.55
N LEU A 32 -21.93 -29.79 -10.06
CA LEU A 32 -21.67 -30.17 -8.67
C LEU A 32 -20.16 -30.33 -8.41
N GLU A 33 -19.41 -30.87 -9.36
CA GLU A 33 -17.94 -30.97 -9.28
C GLU A 33 -17.26 -29.59 -9.31
N LYS A 34 -17.80 -28.67 -10.12
CA LYS A 34 -17.33 -27.28 -10.14
C LYS A 34 -17.63 -26.56 -8.81
N ARG A 35 -18.74 -26.89 -8.16
CA ARG A 35 -19.10 -26.36 -6.83
C ARG A 35 -18.30 -27.00 -5.70
N SER A 36 -17.97 -28.29 -5.75
CA SER A 36 -17.13 -28.93 -4.73
C SER A 36 -15.69 -28.44 -4.81
N SER A 37 -15.16 -28.21 -6.02
CA SER A 37 -13.83 -27.62 -6.21
C SER A 37 -13.76 -26.17 -5.72
N GLN A 38 -14.84 -25.41 -5.90
CA GLN A 38 -14.98 -24.05 -5.36
C GLN A 38 -15.11 -24.06 -3.83
N ASN A 39 -15.93 -24.96 -3.27
CA ASN A 39 -16.08 -25.11 -1.82
C ASN A 39 -14.80 -25.63 -1.14
N GLN A 40 -13.99 -26.46 -1.82
CA GLN A 40 -12.68 -26.89 -1.30
C GLN A 40 -11.64 -25.77 -1.34
N LYS A 41 -11.64 -24.94 -2.39
CA LYS A 41 -10.81 -23.73 -2.43
C LYS A 41 -11.24 -22.72 -1.37
N GLN A 42 -12.54 -22.55 -1.16
CA GLN A 42 -13.09 -21.68 -0.13
C GLN A 42 -12.80 -22.22 1.28
N ALA A 43 -12.93 -23.53 1.52
CA ALA A 43 -12.56 -24.14 2.80
C ALA A 43 -11.05 -24.06 3.08
N GLN A 44 -10.19 -24.15 2.06
CA GLN A 44 -8.76 -23.89 2.19
C GLN A 44 -8.47 -22.42 2.51
N ILE A 45 -9.15 -21.48 1.87
CA ILE A 45 -9.06 -20.03 2.16
C ILE A 45 -9.53 -19.75 3.60
N ASP A 46 -10.67 -20.31 4.02
CA ASP A 46 -11.24 -20.12 5.35
C ASP A 46 -10.36 -20.76 6.44
N SER A 47 -9.71 -21.90 6.16
CA SER A 47 -8.71 -22.49 7.07
C SER A 47 -7.40 -21.69 7.13
N ALA A 48 -6.95 -21.11 6.00
CA ALA A 48 -5.76 -20.25 5.96
C ALA A 48 -6.00 -18.87 6.61
N ILE A 49 -7.24 -18.39 6.63
CA ILE A 49 -7.66 -17.18 7.36
C ILE A 49 -7.87 -17.49 8.85
N GLY A 50 -8.34 -18.69 9.20
CA GLY A 50 -8.56 -19.11 10.59
C GLY A 50 -7.29 -19.45 11.39
N GLU A 51 -6.18 -19.78 10.71
CA GLU A 51 -4.89 -20.10 11.35
C GLU A 51 -3.91 -18.92 11.42
N LYS A 52 -4.19 -17.80 10.73
CA LYS A 52 -3.54 -16.54 11.07
C LYS A 52 -4.18 -16.00 12.33
N SER A 53 -3.64 -16.38 13.48
CA SER A 53 -3.79 -15.58 14.70
C SER A 53 -3.50 -14.13 14.33
N VAL A 54 -4.55 -13.32 14.24
CA VAL A 54 -4.45 -11.88 14.05
C VAL A 54 -3.83 -11.36 15.33
N HIS A 55 -2.51 -11.42 15.39
CA HIS A 55 -1.74 -10.79 16.43
C HIS A 55 -1.74 -9.30 16.11
N VAL A 56 -2.88 -8.64 16.39
CA VAL A 56 -3.08 -7.19 16.20
C VAL A 56 -1.88 -6.41 16.74
N PHE A 57 -1.28 -6.89 17.82
CA PHE A 57 -0.07 -6.32 18.40
C PHE A 57 1.18 -6.48 17.51
N ASN A 58 1.41 -7.66 16.91
CA ASN A 58 2.52 -7.87 15.98
C ASN A 58 2.29 -7.10 14.68
N ASP A 59 1.07 -7.11 14.14
CA ASP A 59 0.70 -6.34 12.95
C ASP A 59 0.84 -4.83 13.19
N PHE A 60 0.46 -4.34 14.38
CA PHE A 60 0.64 -2.95 14.78
C PHE A 60 2.12 -2.60 14.99
N ARG A 61 2.90 -3.50 15.60
CA ARG A 61 4.35 -3.31 15.74
C ARG A 61 5.03 -3.25 14.39
N ASP A 62 4.68 -4.14 13.47
CA ASP A 62 5.26 -4.20 12.14
C ASP A 62 4.80 -2.99 11.29
N PHE A 63 3.58 -2.49 11.50
CA PHE A 63 3.10 -1.21 10.97
C PHE A 63 3.93 -0.03 11.50
N LEU A 64 4.09 0.10 12.82
CA LEU A 64 4.89 1.17 13.43
C LEU A 64 6.38 1.10 13.05
N ALA A 65 6.92 -0.11 12.85
CA ALA A 65 8.28 -0.32 12.40
C ALA A 65 8.52 0.09 10.94
N THR A 66 7.46 0.42 10.19
CA THR A 66 7.57 0.98 8.85
C THR A 66 8.24 2.37 8.95
N GLY A 67 9.40 2.52 8.31
CA GLY A 67 10.22 3.75 8.41
C GLY A 67 9.48 5.05 8.06
N ASN A 68 8.44 4.99 7.21
CA ASN A 68 7.60 6.14 6.89
C ASN A 68 6.83 6.69 8.11
N ILE A 69 6.35 5.82 9.01
CA ILE A 69 5.56 6.21 10.18
C ILE A 69 6.45 6.73 11.29
N VAL A 70 7.60 6.09 11.50
CA VAL A 70 8.60 6.54 12.49
C VAL A 70 9.08 7.96 12.16
N ASN A 71 9.42 8.23 10.90
CA ASN A 71 9.86 9.56 10.47
C ASN A 71 8.77 10.62 10.65
N PHE A 72 7.51 10.28 10.35
CA PHE A 72 6.37 11.16 10.61
C PHE A 72 6.16 11.41 12.11
N ALA A 73 6.22 10.36 12.93
CA ALA A 73 6.02 10.45 14.38
C ALA A 73 7.09 11.32 15.07
N VAL A 74 8.35 11.15 14.67
CA VAL A 74 9.45 12.00 15.16
C VAL A 74 9.23 13.45 14.73
N GLY A 75 8.88 13.69 13.46
CA GLY A 75 8.54 15.02 12.96
C GLY A 75 7.38 15.68 13.72
N PHE A 76 6.33 14.93 14.03
CA PHE A 76 5.19 15.40 14.81
C PHE A 76 5.57 15.74 16.26
N LEU A 77 6.34 14.88 16.93
CA LEU A 77 6.80 15.11 18.31
C LEU A 77 7.68 16.35 18.41
N VAL A 78 8.65 16.48 17.51
CA VAL A 78 9.54 17.65 17.45
C VAL A 78 8.73 18.90 17.11
N GLY A 79 7.80 18.83 16.16
CA GLY A 79 6.89 19.92 15.81
C GLY A 79 6.02 20.37 16.99
N ASN A 80 5.49 19.43 17.78
CA ASN A 80 4.70 19.74 18.97
C ASN A 80 5.54 20.45 20.05
N ALA A 81 6.75 19.94 20.32
CA ALA A 81 7.67 20.56 21.27
C ALA A 81 8.08 21.96 20.82
N LEU A 82 8.43 22.13 19.54
CA LEU A 82 8.79 23.42 18.97
C LEU A 82 7.64 24.43 19.05
N SER A 83 6.41 23.99 18.76
CA SER A 83 5.23 24.85 18.88
C SER A 83 5.05 25.40 20.31
N LYS A 84 5.32 24.58 21.33
CA LYS A 84 5.28 25.01 22.74
C LYS A 84 6.35 26.05 23.06
N VAL A 85 7.57 25.87 22.55
CA VAL A 85 8.66 26.84 22.75
C VAL A 85 8.30 28.19 22.11
N ILE A 86 7.74 28.16 20.90
CA ILE A 86 7.29 29.38 20.21
C ILE A 86 6.14 30.04 20.96
N GLN A 87 5.17 29.27 21.45
CA GLN A 87 4.08 29.79 22.27
C GLN A 87 4.61 30.44 23.55
N ALA A 88 5.53 29.79 24.27
CA ALA A 88 6.15 30.37 25.47
C ALA A 88 6.88 31.68 25.16
N PHE A 89 7.63 31.73 24.06
CA PHE A 89 8.29 32.97 23.61
C PHE A 89 7.29 34.11 23.35
N ILE A 90 6.13 33.80 22.78
CA ILE A 90 5.07 34.79 22.53
C ILE A 90 4.44 35.24 23.84
N THR A 91 4.05 34.30 24.71
CA THR A 91 3.41 34.63 25.99
C THR A 91 4.35 35.40 26.92
N ASP A 92 5.64 35.11 26.88
CA ASP A 92 6.59 35.66 27.84
C ASP A 92 7.20 36.99 27.37
N LEU A 93 7.30 37.23 26.06
CA LEU A 93 7.86 38.47 25.51
C LEU A 93 6.84 39.37 24.82
N PHE A 94 5.93 38.82 24.02
CA PHE A 94 4.99 39.64 23.24
C PHE A 94 3.80 40.08 24.08
N ASP A 95 3.18 39.18 24.85
CA ASP A 95 2.00 39.53 25.64
C ASP A 95 2.24 40.68 26.63
N PRO A 96 3.38 40.76 27.37
CA PRO A 96 3.65 41.89 28.26
C PRO A 96 3.84 43.22 27.49
N ILE A 97 4.51 43.18 26.34
CA ILE A 97 4.74 44.37 25.50
C ILE A 97 3.41 44.90 24.96
N ILE A 98 2.58 44.01 24.43
CA ILE A 98 1.30 44.41 23.84
C ILE A 98 0.33 44.85 24.93
N SER A 99 0.29 44.16 26.07
CA SER A 99 -0.49 44.55 27.24
C SER A 99 -0.12 45.97 27.72
N LYS A 100 1.17 46.30 27.73
CA LYS A 100 1.66 47.64 28.10
C LYS A 100 1.26 48.73 27.10
N ILE A 101 1.25 48.43 25.81
CA ILE A 101 0.90 49.40 24.75
C ILE A 101 -0.61 49.62 24.67
N THR A 102 -1.41 48.55 24.79
CA THR A 102 -2.86 48.59 24.67
C THR A 102 -3.54 49.00 25.99
N GLY A 103 -2.83 48.97 27.12
CA GLY A 103 -3.36 49.33 28.45
C GLY A 103 -4.42 48.35 28.98
N LYS A 104 -4.72 47.31 28.20
CA LYS A 104 -5.56 46.16 28.52
C LYS A 104 -4.83 44.95 27.95
N SER A 105 -4.85 43.82 28.66
CA SER A 105 -4.46 42.54 28.08
C SER A 105 -5.14 42.38 26.71
N VAL A 106 -4.39 41.95 25.68
CA VAL A 106 -4.88 41.66 24.29
C VAL A 106 -6.19 40.87 24.29
N LEU A 107 -6.38 40.11 25.36
CA LEU A 107 -7.63 39.57 25.84
C LEU A 107 -8.69 40.67 26.02
N LEU A 108 -9.41 41.00 24.95
CA LEU A 108 -10.76 41.59 24.95
C LEU A 108 -11.80 40.71 25.70
N VAL A 109 -11.36 39.77 26.53
CA VAL A 109 -12.10 38.75 27.28
C VAL A 109 -13.16 39.36 28.21
N ASN A 110 -13.03 40.64 28.55
CA ASN A 110 -13.99 41.34 29.40
C ASN A 110 -15.15 42.01 28.62
N GLN A 111 -15.17 41.95 27.28
CA GLN A 111 -16.30 42.42 26.47
C GLN A 111 -17.31 41.29 26.29
N LYS A 112 -18.18 41.12 27.29
CA LYS A 112 -19.30 40.18 27.24
C LYS A 112 -20.57 40.93 26.87
N LEU A 113 -21.20 40.59 25.74
CA LEU A 113 -22.56 41.02 25.47
C LEU A 113 -23.50 39.99 26.13
N VAL A 114 -24.18 40.41 27.21
CA VAL A 114 -25.20 39.59 27.86
C VAL A 114 -26.55 40.03 27.29
N LEU A 115 -27.18 39.16 26.48
CA LEU A 115 -28.52 39.39 25.94
C LEU A 115 -29.51 38.50 26.68
N GLY A 116 -30.56 39.11 27.24
CA GLY A 116 -31.66 38.42 27.94
C GLY A 116 -31.24 37.76 29.26
N GLN A 117 -31.41 38.46 30.38
CA GLN A 117 -31.30 37.95 31.77
C GLN A 117 -30.15 36.94 32.06
N GLY A 118 -29.02 37.02 31.36
CA GLY A 118 -27.88 36.12 31.60
C GLY A 118 -27.90 34.78 30.86
N GLN A 119 -28.88 34.48 29.99
CA GLN A 119 -28.97 33.15 29.36
C GLN A 119 -28.07 32.97 28.12
N ILE A 120 -27.72 34.03 27.41
CA ILE A 120 -26.85 33.95 26.21
C ILE A 120 -25.71 34.96 26.35
N VAL A 121 -24.50 34.45 26.55
CA VAL A 121 -23.26 35.24 26.63
C VAL A 121 -22.46 35.03 25.35
N ILE A 122 -22.48 36.01 24.44
CA ILE A 122 -21.66 35.99 23.23
C ILE A 122 -20.36 36.73 23.51
N SER A 123 -19.27 35.98 23.69
CA SER A 123 -17.94 36.50 23.99
C SER A 123 -17.14 36.76 22.71
N TRP A 124 -17.57 37.74 21.91
CA TRP A 124 -16.88 38.14 20.68
C TRP A 124 -15.44 38.62 20.92
N GLY A 125 -15.17 39.18 22.11
CA GLY A 125 -13.83 39.56 22.52
C GLY A 125 -12.85 38.39 22.66
N HIS A 126 -13.32 37.18 23.02
CA HIS A 126 -12.45 36.00 23.05
C HIS A 126 -12.01 35.60 21.64
N PHE A 127 -12.94 35.60 20.69
CA PHE A 127 -12.64 35.26 19.30
C PHE A 127 -11.63 36.23 18.68
N ILE A 128 -11.83 37.55 18.85
CA ILE A 128 -10.88 38.55 18.33
C ILE A 128 -9.51 38.40 19.00
N SER A 129 -9.47 38.12 20.31
CA SER A 129 -8.20 37.86 20.99
C SER A 129 -7.48 36.62 20.45
N GLN A 130 -8.20 35.54 20.17
CA GLN A 130 -7.61 34.33 19.56
C GLN A 130 -7.10 34.62 18.15
N LEU A 131 -7.81 35.44 17.38
CA LEU A 131 -7.39 35.84 16.04
C LEU A 131 -6.09 36.66 16.08
N ILE A 132 -5.99 37.63 17.00
CA ILE A 132 -4.77 38.44 17.19
C ILE A 132 -3.60 37.55 17.62
N ASN A 133 -3.80 36.64 18.58
CA ASN A 133 -2.77 35.71 19.03
C ASN A 133 -2.30 34.78 17.90
N PHE A 134 -3.21 34.32 17.05
CA PHE A 134 -2.87 33.52 15.87
C PHE A 134 -2.00 34.30 14.89
N LEU A 135 -2.34 35.55 14.59
CA LEU A 135 -1.54 36.43 13.73
C LEU A 135 -0.13 36.68 14.28
N ILE A 136 -0.02 36.97 15.57
CA ILE A 136 1.28 37.15 16.25
C ILE A 136 2.10 35.86 16.17
N THR A 137 1.47 34.72 16.46
CA THR A 137 2.12 33.41 16.39
C THR A 137 2.63 33.10 14.99
N ALA A 138 1.81 33.34 13.96
CA ALA A 138 2.22 33.12 12.57
C ALA A 138 3.45 33.96 12.19
N ILE A 139 3.50 35.24 12.61
CA ILE A 139 4.65 36.13 12.36
C ILE A 139 5.88 35.66 13.14
N ALA A 140 5.72 35.27 14.41
CA ALA A 140 6.81 34.79 15.25
C ALA A 140 7.43 33.49 14.67
N VAL A 141 6.60 32.52 14.31
CA VAL A 141 7.03 31.28 13.63
C VAL A 141 7.79 31.62 12.34
N TYR A 142 7.28 32.55 11.53
CA TYR A 142 7.94 32.97 10.29
C TYR A 142 9.34 33.55 10.55
N ILE A 143 9.50 34.42 11.55
CA ILE A 143 10.80 35.00 11.90
C ILE A 143 11.78 33.92 12.35
N VAL A 144 11.35 32.99 13.21
CA VAL A 144 12.19 31.88 13.71
C VAL A 144 12.64 30.99 12.55
N ILE A 145 11.70 30.54 11.71
CA ILE A 145 12.02 29.70 10.55
C ILE A 145 12.95 30.45 9.60
N ARG A 146 12.72 31.73 9.33
CA ARG A 146 13.58 32.54 8.44
C ARG A 146 14.99 32.72 9.02
N ALA A 147 15.12 32.88 10.34
CA ALA A 147 16.40 32.95 11.01
C ALA A 147 17.15 31.61 10.92
N MET A 148 16.43 30.50 11.08
CA MET A 148 16.97 29.15 10.91
C MET A 148 17.35 28.87 9.45
N GLN A 149 16.54 29.24 8.46
CA GLN A 149 16.89 29.06 7.05
C GLN A 149 18.22 29.74 6.68
N LYS A 150 18.54 30.90 7.26
CA LYS A 150 19.85 31.55 7.04
C LYS A 150 21.05 30.75 7.57
N THR A 151 20.87 29.93 8.62
CA THR A 151 21.94 29.10 9.19
C THR A 151 21.98 27.71 8.58
N ILE A 152 20.81 27.15 8.26
CA ILE A 152 20.67 25.81 7.69
C ILE A 152 21.06 25.81 6.20
N MET A 153 20.79 26.86 5.41
CA MET A 153 21.32 26.98 4.02
C MET A 153 22.86 26.95 3.92
N LYS A 154 23.58 27.15 5.03
CA LYS A 154 25.05 27.02 5.09
C LYS A 154 25.52 25.60 5.42
N GLN A 155 24.61 24.73 5.87
CA GLN A 155 24.86 23.33 6.26
C GLN A 155 24.05 22.32 5.42
N ASP A 156 23.03 22.76 4.68
CA ASP A 156 22.11 21.95 3.86
C ASP A 156 22.71 21.39 2.56
N ALA A 157 23.98 21.65 2.27
CA ALA A 157 24.69 20.83 1.30
C ALA A 157 24.96 19.39 1.82
N ALA A 158 24.69 19.11 3.11
CA ALA A 158 25.16 17.88 3.75
C ALA A 158 24.10 16.96 4.39
N GLY A 159 22.79 17.28 4.45
CA GLY A 159 21.90 16.38 5.23
C GLY A 159 20.39 16.39 5.03
N ALA A 160 19.78 17.41 4.43
CA ALA A 160 18.33 17.41 4.22
C ALA A 160 18.02 17.13 2.74
N LEU A 161 17.76 15.86 2.40
CA LEU A 161 17.17 15.53 1.10
C LEU A 161 15.82 16.23 1.02
N THR A 162 15.74 17.26 0.19
CA THR A 162 14.50 17.97 -0.12
C THR A 162 13.48 16.99 -0.69
N GLY A 163 12.18 17.28 -0.54
CA GLY A 163 11.12 16.39 -1.04
C GLY A 163 11.28 16.02 -2.52
N ASP A 164 11.84 16.94 -3.31
CA ASP A 164 12.15 16.73 -4.73
C ASP A 164 13.33 15.75 -4.94
N GLU A 165 14.36 15.79 -4.09
CA GLU A 165 15.49 14.86 -4.15
C GLU A 165 15.11 13.44 -3.72
N ILE A 166 14.25 13.31 -2.70
CA ILE A 166 13.68 12.02 -2.30
C ILE A 166 12.86 11.42 -3.45
N GLN A 167 12.02 12.23 -4.10
CA GLN A 167 11.25 11.78 -5.27
C GLN A 167 12.15 11.38 -6.44
N ALA A 168 13.21 12.14 -6.71
CA ALA A 168 14.19 11.81 -7.74
C ALA A 168 14.96 10.52 -7.42
N GLN A 169 15.31 10.29 -6.15
CA GLN A 169 15.97 9.07 -5.70
C GLN A 169 15.04 7.85 -5.84
N ILE A 170 13.78 7.97 -5.40
CA ILE A 170 12.77 6.92 -5.55
C ILE A 170 12.57 6.58 -7.03
N LEU A 171 12.48 7.59 -7.90
CA LEU A 171 12.32 7.37 -9.33
C LEU A 171 13.53 6.66 -9.94
N ARG A 172 14.76 7.03 -9.54
CA ARG A 172 16.00 6.34 -9.96
C ARG A 172 16.01 4.88 -9.51
N GLU A 173 15.61 4.61 -8.27
CA GLU A 173 15.54 3.27 -7.68
C GLU A 173 14.52 2.40 -8.45
N LEU A 174 13.32 2.93 -8.71
CA LEU A 174 12.28 2.24 -9.49
C LEU A 174 12.75 1.94 -10.91
N GLN A 175 13.40 2.91 -11.57
CA GLN A 175 13.96 2.71 -12.90
C GLN A 175 15.08 1.65 -12.89
N LEU A 176 15.91 1.61 -11.84
CA LEU A 176 16.94 0.60 -11.68
C LEU A 176 16.33 -0.79 -11.48
N ASN A 177 15.35 -0.94 -10.59
CA ASN A 177 14.66 -2.21 -10.34
C ASN A 177 13.97 -2.74 -11.60
N ASN A 178 13.31 -1.88 -12.36
CA ASN A 178 12.70 -2.27 -13.64
C ASN A 178 13.75 -2.74 -14.66
N ARG A 179 14.93 -2.11 -14.72
CA ARG A 179 16.04 -2.56 -15.57
C ARG A 179 16.60 -3.90 -15.11
N MET A 180 16.74 -4.11 -13.80
CA MET A 180 17.21 -5.37 -13.22
C MET A 180 16.25 -6.52 -13.54
N MET A 181 14.95 -6.28 -13.43
CA MET A 181 13.94 -7.29 -13.73
C MET A 181 14.05 -7.79 -15.17
N ARG A 182 14.23 -6.88 -16.14
CA ARG A 182 14.42 -7.26 -17.55
C ARG A 182 15.66 -8.13 -17.76
N ARG A 183 16.78 -7.77 -17.12
CA ARG A 183 18.00 -8.58 -17.17
C ARG A 183 17.81 -9.96 -16.56
N ASN A 184 17.11 -10.07 -15.43
CA ASN A 184 16.83 -11.36 -14.80
C ASN A 184 15.98 -12.27 -15.69
N LEU A 185 15.01 -11.72 -16.43
CA LEU A 185 14.23 -12.48 -17.40
C LEU A 185 15.09 -12.98 -18.57
N GLU A 186 15.99 -12.13 -19.07
CA GLU A 186 16.92 -12.52 -20.13
C GLU A 186 17.91 -13.60 -19.67
N LEU A 187 18.40 -13.50 -18.43
CA LEU A 187 19.27 -14.52 -17.85
C LEU A 187 18.54 -15.85 -17.73
N ASN A 188 17.31 -15.86 -17.20
CA ASN A 188 16.50 -17.08 -17.12
C ASN A 188 16.26 -17.70 -18.50
N ARG A 189 15.97 -16.86 -19.52
CA ARG A 189 15.81 -17.33 -20.90
C ARG A 189 17.11 -17.92 -21.47
N ARG A 190 18.25 -17.26 -21.25
CA ARG A 190 19.56 -17.76 -21.65
C ARG A 190 19.92 -19.05 -20.93
N GLU A 191 19.57 -19.19 -19.66
CA GLU A 191 19.77 -20.44 -18.92
C GLU A 191 18.95 -21.59 -19.52
N GLU A 192 17.72 -21.33 -19.96
CA GLU A 192 16.91 -22.32 -20.68
C GLU A 192 17.52 -22.68 -22.04
N GLU A 193 17.97 -21.70 -22.82
CA GLU A 193 18.67 -21.92 -24.10
C GLU A 193 19.97 -22.72 -23.94
N LEU A 194 20.73 -22.45 -22.87
CA LEU A 194 21.94 -23.21 -22.56
C LEU A 194 21.61 -24.64 -22.13
N ARG A 195 20.50 -24.87 -21.42
CA ARG A 195 20.06 -26.22 -21.05
C ARG A 195 19.70 -27.04 -22.29
N THR A 196 19.01 -26.45 -23.27
CA THR A 196 18.65 -27.16 -24.50
C THR A 196 19.88 -27.43 -25.36
N LEU A 197 20.78 -26.45 -25.53
CA LEU A 197 22.05 -26.65 -26.25
C LEU A 197 22.92 -27.72 -25.61
N LYS A 198 23.03 -27.74 -24.28
CA LYS A 198 23.77 -28.80 -23.56
C LYS A 198 23.15 -30.18 -23.79
N ALA A 199 21.82 -30.28 -23.84
CA ALA A 199 21.15 -31.53 -24.15
C ALA A 199 21.44 -31.99 -25.59
N ASP A 200 21.46 -31.08 -26.56
CA ASP A 200 21.79 -31.38 -27.95
C ASP A 200 23.25 -31.80 -28.14
N ILE A 201 24.19 -31.13 -27.46
CA ILE A 201 25.62 -31.50 -27.46
C ILE A 201 25.77 -32.91 -26.89
N LYS A 202 25.20 -33.19 -25.72
CA LYS A 202 25.25 -34.51 -25.10
C LYS A 202 24.70 -35.59 -26.03
N LYS A 203 23.58 -35.33 -26.70
CA LYS A 203 23.00 -36.26 -27.69
C LYS A 203 23.94 -36.54 -28.86
N ARG A 204 24.68 -35.53 -29.33
CA ARG A 204 25.68 -35.70 -30.41
C ARG A 204 26.89 -36.50 -29.93
N GLU A 205 27.36 -36.26 -28.71
CA GLU A 205 28.45 -37.04 -28.09
C GLU A 205 28.07 -38.52 -27.96
N ASP A 206 26.84 -38.81 -27.50
CA ASP A 206 26.32 -40.17 -27.41
C ASP A 206 26.28 -40.85 -28.80
N ILE A 207 25.85 -40.14 -29.85
CA ILE A 207 25.82 -40.67 -31.23
C ILE A 207 27.24 -40.96 -31.75
N LEU A 208 28.20 -40.06 -31.50
CA LEU A 208 29.60 -40.24 -31.88
C LEU A 208 30.21 -41.46 -31.19
N ALA A 209 29.99 -41.62 -29.88
CA ALA A 209 30.46 -42.77 -29.11
C ALA A 209 29.88 -44.09 -29.63
N VAL A 210 28.59 -44.10 -30.03
CA VAL A 210 27.97 -45.27 -30.67
C VAL A 210 28.60 -45.57 -32.03
N LYS A 211 28.89 -44.55 -32.84
CA LYS A 211 29.54 -44.70 -34.14
C LYS A 211 30.96 -45.25 -34.02
N GLU A 212 31.75 -44.75 -33.08
CA GLU A 212 33.10 -45.26 -32.79
C GLU A 212 33.07 -46.73 -32.36
N ARG A 213 32.12 -47.12 -31.51
CA ARG A 213 31.92 -48.53 -31.12
C ARG A 213 31.56 -49.42 -32.31
N PHE A 214 30.73 -48.93 -33.22
CA PHE A 214 30.34 -49.66 -34.43
C PHE A 214 31.51 -49.82 -35.41
N ASP A 215 32.29 -48.76 -35.62
CA ASP A 215 33.48 -48.79 -36.50
C ASP A 215 34.60 -49.68 -35.92
N ALA A 216 34.74 -49.75 -34.59
CA ALA A 216 35.67 -50.65 -33.91
C ALA A 216 35.27 -52.12 -34.04
N ALA A 217 33.97 -52.45 -34.04
CA ALA A 217 33.47 -53.82 -34.19
C ALA A 217 33.54 -54.34 -35.65
N LYS A 218 33.76 -53.44 -36.62
CA LYS A 218 33.85 -53.77 -38.05
C LYS A 218 35.30 -54.02 -38.53
N ARG A 219 36.29 -53.71 -37.70
CA ARG A 219 37.72 -54.02 -37.91
C ARG A 219 38.05 -55.35 -37.25
#